data_AF-A0A7S2NAG7-F1
#
_entry.id   AF-A0A7S2NAG7-F1
#
_cell.length_a   1.000
_cell.length_b   1.000
_cell.length_c   1.000
_cell.angle_alpha   90.00
_cell.angle_beta   90.00
_cell.angle_gamma   90.00
#
_symmetry.space_group_name_H-M   'P 1'
#
loop_
_entity.id
_entity.type
_entity.pdbx_description
1 polymer ?
#
loop_
_entity_poly.entity_id
_entity_poly.type
_entity_poly.pdbx_seq_one_letter_code
_entity_poly.pdbx_strand_id
1 'polypeptide(L)'
;TKRAAFARFYFLSNDELLEILSQSKDPLAVQQHLSKCFENVAKLEFQKDLNMTAMFSGEGERVPFKNSHYPEGSVEFWMTDILCEMKTTVQEQIVLSEADYRVTPRGEWVLKWSGQTIIAGSTLFWTEEVEAALNAKGNLGLVEYYHQSHAQLMELTKIVATKITKLQRKSLGALITIDVHARDVIADMRDKGVSE
;
A
#
# COMPACT_ATOMS: atom_id res chain seq x y z
N THR A 1 18.32 -19.72 17.93
CA THR A 1 17.40 -19.01 18.85
C THR A 1 16.13 -18.65 18.11
N LYS A 2 14.98 -18.47 18.77
CA LYS A 2 13.70 -18.13 18.10
C LYS A 2 13.79 -16.86 17.24
N ARG A 3 14.55 -15.85 17.71
CA ARG A 3 14.84 -14.62 16.94
C ARG A 3 15.63 -14.88 15.65
N ALA A 4 16.48 -15.91 15.62
CA ALA A 4 17.19 -16.28 14.40
C ALA A 4 16.29 -17.01 13.39
N ALA A 5 15.26 -17.72 13.87
CA ALA A 5 14.29 -18.39 13.00
C ALA A 5 13.28 -17.40 12.40
N PHE A 6 12.92 -16.34 13.13
CA PHE A 6 12.10 -15.24 12.61
C PHE A 6 12.65 -13.88 13.05
N ALA A 7 13.33 -13.21 12.11
CA ALA A 7 14.08 -11.99 12.39
C ALA A 7 13.21 -10.82 12.89
N ARG A 8 11.91 -10.76 12.57
CA ARG A 8 11.06 -9.68 13.09
C ARG A 8 10.88 -9.74 14.60
N PHE A 9 11.15 -10.87 15.24
CA PHE A 9 11.16 -10.91 16.70
C PHE A 9 12.24 -10.02 17.31
N TYR A 10 13.28 -9.58 16.59
CA TYR A 10 14.23 -8.57 17.11
C TYR A 10 13.57 -7.22 17.46
N PHE A 11 12.39 -6.92 16.93
CA PHE A 11 11.63 -5.71 17.28
C PHE A 11 10.84 -5.84 18.59
N LEU A 12 10.82 -7.03 19.20
CA LEU A 12 10.16 -7.30 20.48
C LEU A 12 11.15 -7.28 21.64
N SER A 13 10.69 -6.81 22.81
CA SER A 13 11.42 -6.99 24.06
C SER A 13 11.55 -8.48 24.41
N ASN A 14 12.38 -8.82 25.39
CA ASN A 14 12.47 -10.20 25.86
C ASN A 14 11.15 -10.68 26.48
N ASP A 15 10.48 -9.82 27.25
CA ASP A 15 9.22 -10.14 27.92
C ASP A 15 8.09 -10.36 26.90
N GLU A 16 8.01 -9.53 25.87
CA GLU A 16 7.02 -9.67 24.79
C GLU A 16 7.22 -10.96 23.98
N LEU A 17 8.49 -11.29 23.69
CA LEU A 17 8.79 -12.55 23.02
C LEU A 17 8.42 -13.74 23.90
N LEU A 18 8.70 -13.67 25.21
CA LEU A 18 8.30 -14.72 26.15
C LEU A 18 6.78 -14.84 26.27
N GLU A 19 6.04 -13.74 26.22
CA GLU A 19 4.58 -13.73 26.22
C GLU A 19 4.04 -14.52 25.03
N ILE A 20 4.50 -14.20 23.81
CA ILE A 20 4.14 -14.94 22.58
C ILE A 20 4.49 -16.43 22.69
N LEU A 21 5.68 -16.75 23.19
CA LEU A 21 6.14 -18.14 23.30
C LEU A 21 5.41 -18.91 24.40
N SER A 22 5.01 -18.25 25.48
CA SER A 22 4.24 -18.85 26.58
C SER A 22 2.80 -19.19 26.16
N GLN A 23 2.25 -18.43 25.23
CA GLN A 23 0.92 -18.61 24.66
C GLN A 23 0.97 -19.40 23.34
N SER A 24 1.91 -20.34 23.19
CA SER A 24 2.12 -21.08 21.94
C SER A 24 0.91 -21.85 21.40
N LYS A 25 -0.13 -22.05 22.23
CA LYS A 25 -1.39 -22.72 21.87
C LYS A 25 -2.49 -21.76 21.42
N ASP A 26 -2.33 -20.46 21.64
CA ASP A 26 -3.28 -19.43 21.23
C ASP A 26 -2.63 -18.50 20.20
N PRO A 27 -2.87 -18.73 18.89
CA PRO A 27 -2.36 -17.87 17.83
C PRO A 27 -2.85 -16.42 17.92
N LEU A 28 -3.94 -16.14 18.62
CA LEU A 28 -4.46 -14.77 18.76
C LEU A 28 -3.56 -13.90 19.65
N ALA A 29 -2.73 -14.51 20.50
CA ALA A 29 -1.80 -13.83 21.38
C ALA A 29 -0.82 -12.92 20.63
N VAL A 30 -0.49 -13.23 19.37
CA VAL A 30 0.46 -12.41 18.60
C VAL A 30 -0.10 -11.05 18.22
N GLN A 31 -1.43 -10.87 18.19
CA GLN A 31 -2.11 -9.73 17.58
C GLN A 31 -1.61 -8.39 18.15
N GLN A 32 -1.44 -8.31 19.47
CA GLN A 32 -0.97 -7.10 20.15
C GLN A 32 0.48 -6.72 19.82
N HIS A 33 1.27 -7.66 19.29
CA HIS A 33 2.68 -7.46 18.96
C HIS A 33 2.92 -7.27 17.45
N LEU A 34 1.90 -7.47 16.61
CA LEU A 34 2.03 -7.41 15.14
C LEU A 34 2.55 -6.06 14.65
N SER A 35 2.08 -4.96 15.25
CA SER A 35 2.51 -3.59 14.88
C SER A 35 3.98 -3.30 15.17
N LYS A 36 4.63 -4.09 16.02
CA LYS A 36 6.09 -4.04 16.25
C LYS A 36 6.86 -4.94 15.28
N CYS A 37 6.31 -6.11 14.97
CA CYS A 37 6.93 -7.07 14.05
C CYS A 37 6.85 -6.61 12.58
N PHE A 38 5.72 -6.01 12.19
CA PHE A 38 5.40 -5.64 10.83
C PHE A 38 5.09 -4.15 10.74
N GLU A 39 5.62 -3.53 9.69
CA GLU A 39 5.31 -2.14 9.40
C GLU A 39 3.88 -2.03 8.90
N ASN A 40 3.09 -1.18 9.57
CA ASN A 40 1.69 -0.91 9.29
C ASN A 40 0.76 -2.14 9.14
N VAL A 41 1.02 -3.23 9.88
CA VAL A 41 0.03 -4.29 10.10
C VAL A 41 -0.37 -4.29 11.57
N ALA A 42 -1.61 -3.89 11.82
CA ALA A 42 -2.16 -3.79 13.17
C ALA A 42 -2.80 -5.11 13.63
N LYS A 43 -3.45 -5.84 12.71
CA LYS A 43 -4.10 -7.11 13.03
C LYS A 43 -4.25 -8.02 11.82
N LEU A 44 -4.36 -9.32 12.08
CA LEU A 44 -4.81 -10.30 11.10
C LEU A 44 -6.30 -10.62 11.31
N GLU A 45 -6.99 -10.96 10.24
CA GLU A 45 -8.36 -11.49 10.28
C GLU A 45 -8.32 -13.00 10.50
N PHE A 46 -8.71 -13.44 11.68
CA PHE A 46 -8.88 -14.86 11.99
C PHE A 46 -10.35 -15.26 11.87
N GLN A 47 -10.61 -16.34 11.15
CA GLN A 47 -11.89 -17.03 11.13
C GLN A 47 -12.09 -17.87 12.40
N LYS A 48 -13.28 -18.46 12.56
CA LYS A 48 -13.62 -19.27 13.74
C LYS A 48 -12.72 -20.49 13.93
N ASP A 49 -12.19 -21.02 12.84
CA ASP A 49 -11.25 -22.15 12.78
C ASP A 49 -9.78 -21.71 12.79
N LEU A 50 -9.51 -20.44 13.11
CA LEU A 50 -8.19 -19.81 13.11
C LEU A 50 -7.57 -19.64 11.71
N ASN A 51 -8.33 -19.84 10.62
CA ASN A 51 -7.85 -19.51 9.29
C ASN A 51 -7.62 -17.98 9.16
N MET A 52 -6.44 -17.58 8.70
CA MET A 52 -6.08 -16.18 8.50
C MET A 52 -6.40 -15.76 7.06
N THR A 53 -7.30 -14.79 6.89
CA THR A 53 -7.87 -14.45 5.56
C THR A 53 -7.57 -13.04 5.07
N ALA A 54 -7.13 -12.15 5.95
CA ALA A 54 -6.83 -10.78 5.61
C ALA A 54 -5.88 -10.16 6.64
N MET A 55 -5.28 -9.03 6.28
CA MET A 55 -4.59 -8.14 7.21
C MET A 55 -5.29 -6.79 7.30
N PHE A 56 -5.09 -6.10 8.41
CA PHE A 56 -5.56 -4.73 8.60
C PHE A 56 -4.41 -3.79 8.97
N SER A 57 -4.44 -2.60 8.39
CA SER A 57 -3.53 -1.51 8.75
C SER A 57 -3.89 -0.84 10.08
N GLY A 58 -3.01 0.02 10.58
CA GLY A 58 -3.28 0.87 11.76
C GLY A 58 -4.46 1.83 11.55
N GLU A 59 -4.76 2.18 10.29
CA GLU A 59 -5.89 3.02 9.90
C GLU A 59 -7.19 2.23 9.74
N GLY A 60 -7.16 0.90 9.88
CA GLY A 60 -8.29 0.01 9.69
C GLY A 60 -8.56 -0.37 8.23
N GLU A 61 -7.59 -0.14 7.33
CA GLU A 61 -7.68 -0.62 5.95
C GLU A 61 -7.59 -2.14 5.92
N ARG A 62 -8.56 -2.81 5.30
CA ARG A 62 -8.59 -4.27 5.17
C ARG A 62 -8.02 -4.68 3.82
N VAL A 63 -7.01 -5.55 3.82
CA VAL A 63 -6.45 -6.16 2.61
C VAL A 63 -6.63 -7.68 2.70
N PRO A 64 -7.49 -8.29 1.86
CA PRO A 64 -7.66 -9.74 1.84
C PRO A 64 -6.38 -10.41 1.33
N PHE A 65 -6.00 -11.53 1.94
CA PHE A 65 -4.88 -12.31 1.45
C PHE A 65 -5.23 -13.01 0.14
N LYS A 66 -4.22 -13.21 -0.70
CA LYS A 66 -4.35 -14.02 -1.91
C LYS A 66 -4.68 -15.46 -1.54
N ASN A 67 -3.93 -16.02 -0.59
CA ASN A 67 -4.18 -17.34 -0.02
C ASN A 67 -4.41 -17.22 1.48
N SER A 68 -5.35 -17.98 2.01
CA SER A 68 -5.56 -18.06 3.45
C SER A 68 -4.54 -19.01 4.09
N HIS A 69 -4.17 -18.76 5.35
CA HIS A 69 -3.16 -19.55 6.07
C HIS A 69 -3.66 -19.99 7.43
N TYR A 70 -3.33 -21.21 7.84
CA TYR A 70 -3.52 -21.68 9.21
C TYR A 70 -2.23 -21.49 10.02
N PRO A 71 -2.32 -21.24 11.34
CA PRO A 71 -1.15 -21.10 12.21
C PRO A 71 -0.54 -22.47 12.53
N GLU A 72 0.09 -23.09 11.54
CA GLU A 72 0.66 -24.43 11.66
C GLU A 72 2.07 -24.43 12.27
N GLY A 73 2.34 -25.38 13.17
CA GLY A 73 3.65 -25.53 13.79
C GLY A 73 4.00 -24.43 14.80
N SER A 74 5.30 -24.12 14.91
CA SER A 74 5.77 -23.09 15.85
C SER A 74 5.55 -21.68 15.30
N VAL A 75 5.36 -20.71 16.20
CA VAL A 75 5.04 -19.31 15.86
C VAL A 75 5.98 -18.67 14.84
N GLU A 76 7.28 -18.98 14.88
CA GLU A 76 8.25 -18.45 13.92
C GLU A 76 7.98 -18.90 12.47
N PHE A 77 7.39 -20.08 12.27
CA PHE A 77 7.18 -20.64 10.94
C PHE A 77 5.95 -20.04 10.29
N TRP A 78 4.79 -20.14 10.93
CA TRP A 78 3.58 -19.57 10.35
C TRP A 78 3.62 -18.03 10.29
N MET A 79 4.33 -17.34 11.19
CA MET A 79 4.59 -15.89 11.06
C MET A 79 5.48 -15.57 9.85
N THR A 80 6.38 -16.48 9.48
CA THR A 80 7.16 -16.36 8.24
C THR A 80 6.28 -16.58 7.01
N ASP A 81 5.35 -17.53 7.06
CA ASP A 81 4.38 -17.76 5.99
C ASP A 81 3.48 -16.53 5.79
N ILE A 82 2.98 -15.94 6.88
CA ILE A 82 2.23 -14.68 6.83
C ILE A 82 3.08 -13.55 6.25
N LEU A 83 4.35 -13.41 6.63
CA LEU A 83 5.23 -12.40 6.04
C LEU A 83 5.35 -12.56 4.52
N CYS A 84 5.46 -13.79 4.03
CA CYS A 84 5.51 -14.09 2.59
C CYS A 84 4.17 -13.81 1.90
N GLU A 85 3.07 -14.20 2.53
CA GLU A 85 1.72 -13.97 2.01
C GLU A 85 1.38 -12.48 1.92
N MET A 86 1.76 -11.69 2.93
CA MET A 86 1.59 -10.23 2.92
C MET A 86 2.25 -9.60 1.69
N LYS A 87 3.50 -9.97 1.39
CA LYS A 87 4.23 -9.47 0.21
C LYS A 87 3.55 -9.89 -1.08
N THR A 88 3.19 -11.17 -1.18
CA THR A 88 2.55 -11.75 -2.36
C THR A 88 1.19 -11.07 -2.62
N THR A 89 0.42 -10.84 -1.57
CA THR A 89 -0.88 -10.17 -1.61
C THR A 89 -0.72 -8.74 -2.12
N VAL A 90 0.17 -7.94 -1.54
CA VAL A 90 0.38 -6.54 -1.97
C VAL A 90 0.85 -6.48 -3.43
N GLN A 91 1.76 -7.36 -3.83
CA GLN A 91 2.21 -7.45 -5.22
C GLN A 91 1.04 -7.73 -6.17
N GLU A 92 0.18 -8.70 -5.83
CA GLU A 92 -0.99 -9.02 -6.65
C GLU A 92 -2.00 -7.87 -6.70
N GLN A 93 -2.26 -7.18 -5.58
CA GLN A 93 -3.12 -6.01 -5.55
C GLN A 93 -2.61 -4.91 -6.48
N ILE A 94 -1.29 -4.66 -6.52
CA ILE A 94 -0.68 -3.69 -7.44
C ILE A 94 -0.89 -4.10 -8.90
N VAL A 95 -0.63 -5.37 -9.26
CA VAL A 95 -0.81 -5.87 -10.63
C VAL A 95 -2.27 -5.75 -11.08
N LEU A 96 -3.21 -6.16 -10.24
CA LEU A 96 -4.63 -6.06 -10.56
C LEU A 96 -5.09 -4.60 -10.67
N SER A 97 -4.55 -3.73 -9.82
CA SER A 97 -4.86 -2.30 -9.84
C SER A 97 -4.29 -1.60 -11.07
N GLU A 98 -3.09 -1.98 -11.53
CA GLU A 98 -2.49 -1.47 -12.76
C GLU A 98 -3.37 -1.80 -13.98
N ALA A 99 -3.80 -3.05 -14.10
CA ALA A 99 -4.69 -3.47 -15.18
C ALA A 99 -6.02 -2.68 -15.16
N ASP A 100 -6.56 -2.43 -13.97
CA ASP A 100 -7.80 -1.69 -13.78
C ASP A 100 -7.66 -0.18 -14.04
N TYR A 101 -6.50 0.42 -13.75
CA TYR A 101 -6.24 1.84 -13.98
C TYR A 101 -6.41 2.23 -15.45
N ARG A 102 -6.01 1.33 -16.37
CA ARG A 102 -6.07 1.58 -17.82
C ARG A 102 -7.50 1.63 -18.38
N VAL A 103 -8.49 1.11 -17.64
CA VAL A 103 -9.88 0.97 -18.09
C VAL A 103 -10.89 1.68 -17.20
N THR A 104 -10.52 2.04 -15.98
CA THR A 104 -11.39 2.71 -14.99
C THR A 104 -10.98 4.17 -14.87
N PRO A 105 -11.92 5.14 -14.89
CA PRO A 105 -11.60 6.55 -14.64
C PRO A 105 -10.83 6.73 -13.32
N ARG A 106 -9.78 7.56 -13.34
CA ARG A 106 -8.86 7.72 -12.19
C ARG A 106 -9.61 8.06 -10.90
N GLY A 107 -10.60 8.96 -10.96
CA GLY A 107 -11.42 9.34 -9.80
C GLY A 107 -12.22 8.19 -9.17
N GLU A 108 -12.64 7.19 -9.96
CA GLU A 108 -13.30 5.98 -9.46
C GLU A 108 -12.28 4.95 -8.96
N TRP A 109 -11.19 4.79 -9.71
CA TRP A 109 -10.11 3.86 -9.40
C TRP A 109 -9.50 4.13 -8.02
N VAL A 110 -9.25 5.40 -7.67
CA VAL A 110 -8.68 5.78 -6.37
C VAL A 110 -9.57 5.44 -5.16
N LEU A 111 -10.87 5.21 -5.38
CA LEU A 111 -11.82 4.83 -4.34
C LEU A 111 -12.00 3.31 -4.20
N LYS A 112 -11.56 2.55 -5.22
CA LYS A 112 -11.72 1.09 -5.34
C LYS A 112 -10.56 0.33 -4.71
N TRP A 113 -9.34 0.85 -4.80
CA TRP A 113 -8.13 0.18 -4.35
C TRP A 113 -7.62 0.70 -3.00
N SER A 114 -6.79 -0.10 -2.33
CA SER A 114 -6.18 0.28 -1.04
C SER A 114 -5.20 1.45 -1.18
N GLY A 115 -4.99 2.21 -0.11
CA GLY A 115 -4.15 3.40 -0.07
C GLY A 115 -2.74 3.18 -0.60
N GLN A 116 -2.09 2.09 -0.18
CA GLN A 116 -0.76 1.74 -0.67
C GLN A 116 -0.76 1.43 -2.17
N THR A 117 -1.80 0.75 -2.65
CA THR A 117 -1.95 0.37 -4.06
C THR A 117 -2.16 1.58 -4.94
N ILE A 118 -3.03 2.52 -4.54
CA ILE A 118 -3.30 3.73 -5.34
C ILE A 118 -2.08 4.67 -5.40
N ILE A 119 -1.29 4.73 -4.33
CA ILE A 119 -0.05 5.51 -4.30
C ILE A 119 1.01 4.89 -5.20
N ALA A 120 1.23 3.58 -5.08
CA ALA A 120 2.20 2.86 -5.93
C ALA A 120 1.80 2.93 -7.41
N GLY A 121 0.53 2.67 -7.72
CA GLY A 121 0.00 2.76 -9.08
C GLY A 121 0.10 4.17 -9.66
N SER A 122 -0.29 5.20 -8.90
CA SER A 122 -0.17 6.59 -9.40
C SER A 122 1.28 6.99 -9.66
N THR A 123 2.23 6.53 -8.83
CA THR A 123 3.66 6.82 -9.03
C THR A 123 4.20 6.09 -10.28
N LEU A 124 3.77 4.84 -10.50
CA LEU A 124 4.11 4.07 -11.69
C LEU A 124 3.64 4.79 -12.97
N PHE A 125 2.35 5.11 -13.04
CA PHE A 125 1.76 5.76 -14.22
C PHE A 125 2.29 7.17 -14.42
N TRP A 126 2.53 7.94 -13.36
CA TRP A 126 3.20 9.24 -13.48
C TRP A 126 4.57 9.10 -14.12
N THR A 127 5.38 8.13 -13.69
CA THR A 127 6.72 7.91 -14.26
C THR A 127 6.62 7.53 -15.73
N GLU A 128 5.77 6.55 -16.07
CA GLU A 128 5.56 6.11 -17.46
C GLU A 128 5.06 7.23 -18.36
N GLU A 129 4.07 8.01 -17.91
CA GLU A 129 3.47 9.09 -18.69
C GLU A 129 4.43 10.28 -18.87
N VAL A 130 5.23 10.64 -17.85
CA VAL A 130 6.27 11.68 -17.97
C VAL A 130 7.36 11.26 -18.95
N GLU A 131 7.87 10.04 -18.83
CA GLU A 131 8.87 9.50 -19.77
C GLU A 131 8.32 9.45 -21.20
N ALA A 132 7.08 9.00 -21.38
CA ALA A 132 6.43 8.99 -22.69
C ALA A 132 6.28 10.41 -23.27
N ALA A 133 5.89 11.40 -22.45
CA ALA A 133 5.74 12.79 -22.88
C ALA A 133 7.08 13.40 -23.32
N LEU A 134 8.14 13.17 -22.54
CA LEU A 134 9.50 13.58 -22.88
C LEU A 134 9.98 12.94 -24.19
N ASN A 135 9.86 11.62 -24.31
CA ASN A 135 10.31 10.91 -25.51
C ASN A 135 9.55 11.33 -26.77
N ALA A 136 8.26 11.68 -26.64
CA ALA A 136 7.44 12.05 -27.79
C ALA A 136 7.67 13.49 -28.27
N LYS A 137 7.84 14.44 -27.35
CA LYS A 137 7.80 15.89 -27.65
C LYS A 137 8.82 16.73 -26.85
N GLY A 138 9.73 16.11 -26.12
CA GLY A 138 10.67 16.78 -25.22
C GLY A 138 9.95 17.68 -24.24
N ASN A 139 10.45 18.92 -24.09
CA ASN A 139 9.88 19.91 -23.18
C ASN A 139 8.40 20.24 -23.47
N LEU A 140 7.99 20.23 -24.75
CA LEU A 140 6.59 20.48 -25.11
C LEU A 140 5.66 19.37 -24.58
N GLY A 141 6.13 18.13 -24.52
CA GLY A 141 5.40 17.03 -23.91
C GLY A 141 5.15 17.26 -22.42
N LEU A 142 6.14 17.81 -21.69
CA LEU A 142 5.96 18.19 -20.28
C LEU A 142 4.90 19.29 -20.10
N VAL A 143 4.82 20.25 -21.03
CA VAL A 143 3.77 21.30 -20.99
C VAL A 143 2.38 20.66 -21.10
N GLU A 144 2.19 19.77 -22.09
CA GLU A 144 0.92 19.08 -22.29
C GLU A 144 0.56 18.20 -21.08
N TYR A 145 1.53 17.42 -20.59
CA TYR A 145 1.33 16.53 -19.46
C TYR A 145 1.06 17.28 -18.15
N TYR A 146 1.69 18.45 -17.94
CA TYR A 146 1.38 19.31 -16.79
C TYR A 146 -0.12 19.67 -16.72
N HIS A 147 -0.73 20.01 -17.86
CA HIS A 147 -2.16 20.32 -17.90
C HIS A 147 -3.03 19.11 -17.57
N GLN A 148 -2.67 17.92 -18.06
CA GLN A 148 -3.35 16.66 -17.72
C GLN A 148 -3.22 16.34 -16.23
N SER A 149 -2.00 16.36 -15.68
CA SER A 149 -1.72 16.11 -14.26
C SER A 149 -2.47 17.10 -13.36
N HIS A 150 -2.48 18.38 -13.72
CA HIS A 150 -3.22 19.40 -12.99
C HIS A 150 -4.74 19.14 -13.03
N ALA A 151 -5.30 18.73 -14.17
CA ALA A 151 -6.72 18.41 -14.29
C ALA A 151 -7.11 17.20 -13.41
N GLN A 152 -6.31 16.14 -13.43
CA GLN A 152 -6.51 14.96 -12.58
C GLN A 152 -6.42 15.32 -11.09
N LEU A 153 -5.44 16.14 -10.68
CA LEU A 153 -5.34 16.64 -9.31
C LEU A 153 -6.62 17.40 -8.90
N MET A 154 -7.13 18.28 -9.76
CA MET A 154 -8.37 19.01 -9.49
C MET A 154 -9.58 18.08 -9.39
N GLU A 155 -9.63 16.97 -10.12
CA GLU A 155 -10.65 15.93 -9.95
C GLU A 155 -10.55 15.28 -8.56
N LEU A 156 -9.34 14.89 -8.13
CA LEU A 156 -9.13 14.29 -6.81
C LEU A 156 -9.54 15.23 -5.66
N THR A 157 -9.22 16.53 -5.77
CA THR A 157 -9.64 17.52 -4.75
C THR A 157 -11.17 17.62 -4.64
N LYS A 158 -11.89 17.57 -5.77
CA LYS A 158 -13.36 17.53 -5.79
C LYS A 158 -13.89 16.27 -5.11
N ILE A 159 -13.30 15.11 -5.38
CA ILE A 159 -13.71 13.83 -4.76
C ILE A 159 -13.57 13.88 -3.25
N VAL A 160 -12.46 14.44 -2.73
CA VAL A 160 -12.26 14.62 -1.28
C VAL A 160 -13.33 15.52 -0.65
N ALA A 161 -13.88 16.47 -1.38
CA ALA A 161 -14.99 17.32 -0.91
C ALA A 161 -16.35 16.60 -0.89
N THR A 162 -16.48 15.42 -1.53
CA THR A 162 -17.70 14.62 -1.51
C THR A 162 -17.82 13.72 -0.27
N LYS A 163 -18.90 12.92 -0.22
CA LYS A 163 -19.15 11.95 0.84
C LYS A 163 -18.35 10.66 0.60
N ILE A 164 -17.16 10.62 1.17
CA ILE A 164 -16.27 9.44 1.23
C ILE A 164 -16.01 8.99 2.67
N THR A 165 -15.54 7.77 2.86
CA THR A 165 -15.18 7.25 4.19
C THR A 165 -13.98 7.99 4.79
N LYS A 166 -13.83 7.92 6.13
CA LYS A 166 -12.66 8.49 6.82
C LYS A 166 -11.35 7.89 6.30
N LEU A 167 -11.35 6.59 6.00
CA LEU A 167 -10.18 5.89 5.46
C LEU A 167 -9.83 6.41 4.06
N GLN A 168 -10.79 6.41 3.14
CA GLN A 168 -10.59 6.96 1.79
C GLN A 168 -10.11 8.42 1.82
N ARG A 169 -10.64 9.23 2.74
CA ARG A 169 -10.20 10.63 2.90
C ARG A 169 -8.74 10.74 3.32
N LYS A 170 -8.26 9.87 4.21
CA LYS A 170 -6.84 9.80 4.58
C LYS A 170 -5.98 9.35 3.41
N SER A 171 -6.36 8.26 2.73
CA SER A 171 -5.62 7.72 1.58
C SER A 171 -5.53 8.73 0.44
N LEU A 172 -6.64 9.39 0.11
CA LEU A 172 -6.66 10.46 -0.90
C LEU A 172 -5.87 11.70 -0.47
N GLY A 173 -5.86 12.06 0.82
CA GLY A 173 -5.03 13.16 1.31
C GLY A 173 -3.53 12.88 1.11
N ALA A 174 -3.11 11.64 1.38
CA ALA A 174 -1.74 11.20 1.11
C ALA A 174 -1.43 11.22 -0.40
N LEU A 175 -2.31 10.66 -1.23
CA LEU A 175 -2.15 10.65 -2.68
C LEU A 175 -2.07 12.08 -3.26
N ILE A 176 -2.97 12.98 -2.87
CA ILE A 176 -2.97 14.39 -3.31
C ILE A 176 -1.66 15.09 -2.96
N THR A 177 -1.08 14.79 -1.79
CA THR A 177 0.22 15.37 -1.39
C THR A 177 1.33 14.93 -2.35
N ILE A 178 1.32 13.66 -2.76
CA ILE A 178 2.27 13.10 -3.73
C ILE A 178 2.03 13.69 -5.12
N ASP A 179 0.78 13.77 -5.57
CA ASP A 179 0.42 14.33 -6.88
C ASP A 179 0.77 15.82 -7.00
N VAL A 180 0.62 16.60 -5.93
CA VAL A 180 1.07 18.01 -5.90
C VAL A 180 2.57 18.09 -6.13
N HIS A 181 3.35 17.27 -5.42
CA HIS A 181 4.79 17.21 -5.61
C HIS A 181 5.16 16.78 -7.03
N ALA A 182 4.53 15.72 -7.54
CA ALA A 182 4.75 15.19 -8.89
C ALA A 182 4.47 16.25 -9.98
N ARG A 183 3.38 17.01 -9.83
CA ARG A 183 3.04 18.14 -10.70
C ARG A 183 4.10 19.25 -10.62
N ASP A 184 4.56 19.58 -9.42
CA ASP A 184 5.56 20.64 -9.22
C ASP A 184 6.91 20.25 -9.82
N VAL A 185 7.28 18.97 -9.77
CA VAL A 185 8.45 18.43 -10.49
C VAL A 185 8.30 18.59 -12.01
N ILE A 186 7.12 18.28 -12.58
CA ILE A 186 6.87 18.51 -14.01
C ILE A 186 7.01 19.99 -14.35
N ALA A 187 6.48 20.89 -13.52
CA ALA A 187 6.60 22.33 -13.71
C ALA A 187 8.06 22.80 -13.70
N ASP A 188 8.86 22.31 -12.75
CA ASP A 188 10.29 22.63 -12.65
C ASP A 188 11.08 22.11 -13.87
N MET A 189 10.83 20.87 -14.30
CA MET A 189 11.44 20.29 -15.51
C MET A 189 11.06 21.08 -16.77
N ARG A 190 9.78 21.47 -16.88
CA ARG A 190 9.29 22.32 -17.96
C ARG A 190 10.05 23.64 -17.97
N ASP A 191 10.10 24.35 -16.85
CA ASP A 191 10.69 25.69 -16.73
C ASP A 191 12.21 25.70 -16.96
N LYS A 192 12.89 24.58 -16.66
CA LYS A 192 14.30 24.37 -16.96
C LYS A 192 14.58 23.95 -18.40
N GLY A 193 13.57 23.73 -19.22
CA GLY A 193 13.75 23.34 -20.62
C GLY A 193 14.21 21.89 -20.81
N VAL A 194 13.94 20.98 -19.86
CA VAL A 194 14.32 19.57 -19.97
C VAL A 194 13.66 18.95 -21.20
N SER A 195 14.44 18.22 -22.01
CA SER A 195 13.98 17.64 -23.27
C SER A 195 14.51 16.22 -23.56
N GLU A 196 15.51 15.74 -22.81
CA GLU A 196 16.08 14.38 -22.83
C GLU A 196 16.59 14.03 -21.43
#